data_AF-A0A2T1DT76-F1
#
_entry.id   AF-A0A2T1DT76-F1
#
_cell.length_a   1.000
_cell.length_b   1.000
_cell.length_c   1.000
_cell.angle_alpha   90.00
_cell.angle_beta   90.00
_cell.angle_gamma   90.00
#
_symmetry.space_group_name_H-M   'P 1'
#
loop_
_entity.id
_entity.type
_entity.pdbx_description
1 polymer ?
#
loop_
_entity_poly.entity_id
_entity_poly.type
_entity_poly.pdbx_seq_one_letter_code
_entity_poly.pdbx_strand_id
1 'polypeptide(L)' 'METLEFIIYPDGRVQEKVTGIVGSSCAEVTAAIEAQLGQVVSQEQTSEYFAQTDTQPLAATNQATFSEW' A
#
# COMPACT_ATOMS: atom_id res chain seq x y z
N MET A 1 0.00 -11.54 -4.56
CA MET A 1 1.43 -11.81 -4.28
C MET A 1 2.11 -10.47 -4.24
N GLU A 2 2.85 -10.20 -3.17
CA GLU A 2 3.56 -8.95 -2.93
C GLU A 2 4.98 -9.06 -3.47
N THR A 3 5.44 -8.04 -4.21
CA THR A 3 6.78 -8.03 -4.84
C THR A 3 7.45 -6.68 -4.62
N LEU A 4 8.71 -6.71 -4.18
CA LEU A 4 9.60 -5.57 -4.15
C LEU A 4 10.72 -5.79 -5.17
N GLU A 5 10.83 -4.89 -6.14
CA GLU A 5 11.84 -4.91 -7.19
C GLU A 5 12.82 -3.75 -6.99
N PHE A 6 14.12 -4.03 -7.09
CA PHE A 6 15.18 -3.04 -6.99
C PHE A 6 15.99 -3.00 -8.27
N ILE A 7 16.08 -1.82 -8.88
CA ILE A 7 16.90 -1.56 -10.06
C ILE A 7 18.07 -0.70 -9.64
N ILE A 8 19.28 -1.24 -9.74
CA ILE A 8 20.53 -0.54 -9.41
C ILE A 8 21.15 -0.04 -10.70
N TYR A 9 21.25 1.28 -10.85
CA TYR A 9 21.87 1.90 -12.00
C TYR A 9 23.40 1.95 -11.85
N PRO A 10 24.16 1.92 -12.96
CA PRO A 10 25.63 2.03 -12.91
C PRO A 10 26.13 3.38 -12.35
N ASP A 11 25.24 4.37 -12.30
CA ASP A 11 25.44 5.70 -11.70
C ASP A 11 25.29 5.69 -10.15
N GLY A 12 24.99 4.53 -9.56
CA GLY A 12 24.84 4.36 -8.10
C GLY A 12 23.46 4.70 -7.55
N ARG A 13 22.51 5.11 -8.41
CA ARG A 13 21.11 5.30 -8.03
C ARG A 13 20.38 3.96 -7.90
N VAL A 14 19.49 3.87 -6.92
CA VAL A 14 18.61 2.72 -6.73
C VAL A 14 17.16 3.17 -6.96
N GLN A 15 16.43 2.44 -7.80
CA GLN A 15 15.00 2.61 -7.98
C GLN A 15 14.29 1.42 -7.35
N GLU A 16 13.35 1.71 -6.46
CA GLU A 16 12.49 0.71 -5.82
C GLU A 16 11.11 0.73 -6.47
N LYS A 17 10.56 -0.46 -6.70
CA LYS A 17 9.19 -0.64 -7.21
C LYS A 17 8.46 -1.66 -6.35
N VAL A 18 7.41 -1.21 -5.68
CA VAL A 18 6.54 -2.05 -4.85
C VAL A 18 5.25 -2.35 -5.61
N THR A 19 4.84 -3.62 -5.58
CA THR A 19 3.59 -4.08 -6.18
C THR A 19 2.93 -5.12 -5.28
N GLY A 20 1.60 -5.16 -5.30
CA GLY A 20 0.79 -6.09 -4.52
C GLY A 20 0.55 -5.68 -3.06
N ILE A 21 1.09 -4.54 -2.61
CA ILE A 21 0.84 -3.97 -1.28
C ILE A 21 -0.10 -2.78 -1.44
N VAL A 22 -1.27 -2.84 -0.79
CA VAL A 22 -2.31 -1.79 -0.89
C VAL A 22 -2.21 -0.80 0.28
N GLY A 23 -2.53 0.46 0.01
CA GLY A 23 -2.61 1.51 1.02
C GLY A 23 -1.26 1.98 1.56
N SER A 24 -1.30 2.60 2.74
CA SER A 24 -0.10 3.16 3.41
C SER A 24 0.89 2.11 3.90
N SER A 25 0.48 0.84 3.98
CA SER A 25 1.34 -0.27 4.39
C SER A 25 2.57 -0.39 3.48
N CYS A 26 2.44 -0.03 2.20
CA CYS A 26 3.57 0.05 1.27
C CYS A 26 4.66 1.01 1.77
N ALA A 27 4.29 2.18 2.28
CA ALA A 27 5.26 3.19 2.73
C ALA A 27 5.97 2.77 4.04
N GLU A 28 5.29 2.00 4.90
CA GLU A 28 5.88 1.51 6.15
C GLU A 28 6.96 0.44 5.89
N VAL A 29 6.71 -0.43 4.90
CA VAL A 29 7.66 -1.48 4.51
C VAL A 29 8.91 -0.88 3.86
N THR A 30 8.75 0.14 3.01
CA THR A 30 9.87 0.77 2.30
C THR A 30 10.69 1.68 3.20
N ALA A 31 10.10 2.29 4.23
CA ALA A 31 10.79 3.24 5.11
C ALA A 31 12.09 2.70 5.73
N ALA A 32 12.10 1.44 6.18
CA ALA A 32 13.29 0.81 6.76
C ALA A 32 14.38 0.51 5.72
N ILE A 33 13.98 0.32 4.46
CA ILE A 33 14.87 0.03 3.33
C ILE A 33 15.45 1.34 2.80
N GLU A 34 14.61 2.36 2.61
CA GLU A 34 15.00 3.71 2.20
C GLU A 34 16.01 4.31 3.19
N ALA A 35 15.80 4.14 4.50
CA ALA A 35 16.76 4.58 5.52
C ALA A 35 18.15 3.93 5.42
N GLN A 36 18.24 2.72 4.85
CA GLN A 36 19.51 2.02 4.63
C GLN A 36 20.14 2.34 3.27
N LEU A 37 19.32 2.60 2.25
CA LEU A 37 19.77 2.92 0.90
C LEU A 37 20.23 4.39 0.76
N GLY A 38 19.69 5.30 1.57
CA GLY A 38 20.12 6.70 1.64
C GLY A 38 18.97 7.70 1.62
N GLN A 39 19.14 8.79 0.87
CA GLN A 39 18.10 9.83 0.76
C GLN A 39 17.18 9.56 -0.43
N VAL A 40 15.87 9.62 -0.19
CA VAL A 40 14.86 9.56 -1.25
C VAL A 40 14.92 10.82 -2.10
N VAL A 41 15.17 10.66 -3.40
CA VAL A 41 15.26 11.77 -4.35
C VAL A 41 13.90 12.07 -4.99
N SER A 42 13.09 11.03 -5.22
CA SER A 42 11.75 11.14 -5.78
C SER A 42 10.91 9.94 -5.36
N GLN A 43 9.64 10.18 -5.06
CA GLN A 43 8.66 9.15 -4.72
C GLN A 43 7.41 9.36 -5.57
N GLU A 44 6.91 8.28 -6.18
CA GLU A 44 5.68 8.29 -6.97
C GLU A 44 4.71 7.24 -6.43
N GLN A 45 3.49 7.65 -6.10
CA GLN A 45 2.46 6.77 -5.58
C GLN A 45 1.73 6.08 -6.73
N THR A 46 1.65 4.75 -6.70
CA THR A 46 0.88 3.98 -7.68
C THR A 46 -0.59 3.91 -7.28
N SER A 47 -1.46 3.48 -8.19
CA SER A 47 -2.90 3.31 -7.90
C SER A 47 -3.18 2.40 -6.70
N GLU A 48 -2.27 1.45 -6.40
CA GLU A 48 -2.36 0.54 -5.26
C GLU A 48 -2.21 1.26 -3.91
N TYR A 49 -1.46 2.36 -3.87
CA TYR A 49 -1.35 3.21 -2.70
C TYR A 49 -2.69 3.87 -2.33
N PHE A 50 -3.50 4.20 -3.34
CA PHE A 50 -4.83 4.80 -3.16
C PHE A 50 -5.94 3.77 -3.02
N ALA A 51 -5.65 2.48 -3.23
CA ALA A 51 -6.62 1.42 -3.03
C ALA A 51 -6.90 1.28 -1.53
N GLN A 52 -8.11 1.63 -1.11
CA GLN A 52 -8.58 1.32 0.24
C GLN A 52 -8.67 -0.20 0.38
N THR A 53 -8.02 -0.75 1.40
CA THR A 53 -8.33 -2.09 1.87
C THR A 53 -9.74 -2.03 2.43
N ASP A 54 -10.71 -2.54 1.68
CA ASP A 54 -12.11 -2.68 2.09
C ASP A 54 -12.16 -3.61 3.31
N THR A 55 -11.87 -3.06 4.48
CA THR A 55 -12.24 -3.65 5.76
C THR A 55 -13.72 -3.38 5.92
N GLN A 56 -14.54 -4.06 5.13
CA GLN A 56 -15.94 -4.25 5.46
C GLN A 56 -15.97 -4.95 6.81
N PRO A 57 -16.44 -4.32 7.91
CA PRO A 57 -16.99 -5.11 8.99
C PRO A 57 -18.16 -5.89 8.37
N LEU A 58 -18.02 -7.22 8.27
CA LEU A 58 -19.14 -8.12 8.02
C LEU A 58 -20.07 -8.09 9.25
N ALA A 59 -20.74 -6.97 9.48
CA ALA A 59 -21.89 -6.90 10.37
C ALA A 59 -23.14 -7.03 9.52
N ALA A 60 -23.37 -8.26 9.04
CA ALA A 60 -24.70 -8.66 8.61
C ALA A 60 -25.60 -8.75 9.86
N THR A 61 -26.59 -7.87 9.99
CA THR A 61 -27.86 -8.26 10.63
C THR A 61 -28.99 -7.46 10.00
N ASN A 62 -29.65 -8.08 9.02
CA ASN A 62 -31.03 -7.74 8.66
C ASN A 62 -31.90 -7.88 9.90
N GLN A 63 -32.34 -6.77 10.49
CA GLN A 63 -33.53 -6.78 11.34
C GLN A 63 -34.58 -5.91 10.68
N ALA A 64 -35.40 -6.56 9.86
CA ALA A 64 -36.70 -6.05 9.47
C ALA A 64 -37.53 -5.89 10.75
N THR A 65 -37.69 -4.65 11.22
CA THR A 65 -38.81 -4.32 12.09
C THR A 65 -39.86 -3.68 11.20
N PHE A 66 -40.80 -4.51 10.75
CA PHE A 66 -42.06 -4.06 10.19
C PHE A 66 -42.87 -3.51 11.36
N SER A 67 -42.81 -2.19 11.58
CA SER A 67 -43.69 -1.54 12.56
C SER A 67 -44.98 -1.13 11.87
N GLU A 68 -46.03 -1.85 12.23
CA GLU A 68 -47.43 -1.56 11.91
C GLU A 68 -47.80 -0.14 12.33
N TRP A 69 -48.21 0.68 11.35
CA TRP A 69 -49.00 1.91 11.50
C TRP A 69 -50.05 1.94 10.41
#